data_AF-A0A0Q6V4C7-F1
#
_entry.id   AF-A0A0Q6V4C7-F1
#
_cell.length_a   1.000
_cell.length_b   1.000
_cell.length_c   1.000
_cell.angle_alpha   90.00
_cell.angle_beta   90.00
_cell.angle_gamma   90.00
#
_symmetry.space_group_name_H-M   'P 1'
#
loop_
_entity.id
_entity.type
_entity.pdbx_description
1 polymer ?
#
loop_
_entity_poly.entity_id
_entity_poly.type
_entity_poly.pdbx_seq_one_letter_code
_entity_poly.pdbx_strand_id
1 'polypeptide(L)'
;MNAVSKLQYGSRFGEEVKKIARSSLSVVSTSSDVELASTKYSRWFSAEDGTPEPMATSSRKFKTITANMALAEVAAATRENLSILGEDANDLFRSRLPSGHRMRRTVRSSLLPGIPHLGTCKFGEVVTDRGQDGYAVTQMFIANFDGDLDTSDGAGFYKPISRDFGQMFYGVHIIVDRFGNPLGFDRGRGENGIAFKTRDVTKALYSIASASTGLSIEALVGRAATARKAAAR
;
A
#
# COMPACT_ATOMS: atom_id res chain seq x y z
N MET A 1 23.97 -7.22 -6.43
CA MET A 1 23.00 -8.16 -7.01
C MET A 1 21.67 -7.92 -6.32
N ASN A 2 20.56 -7.76 -7.03
CA ASN A 2 19.33 -7.25 -6.42
C ASN A 2 18.42 -8.41 -5.96
N ALA A 3 18.49 -8.74 -4.67
CA ALA A 3 17.49 -9.58 -4.03
C ALA A 3 16.17 -8.79 -3.92
N VAL A 4 15.28 -8.94 -4.91
CA VAL A 4 13.94 -8.35 -4.86
C VAL A 4 13.15 -9.04 -3.74
N SER A 5 12.81 -8.29 -2.69
CA SER A 5 12.02 -8.76 -1.55
C SER A 5 10.66 -9.29 -2.02
N LYS A 6 10.57 -10.61 -2.27
CA LYS A 6 9.32 -11.33 -2.43
C LYS A 6 8.55 -11.28 -1.10
N LEU A 7 7.77 -10.21 -0.93
CA LEU A 7 6.77 -10.06 0.11
C LEU A 7 5.83 -11.27 0.06
N GLN A 8 6.05 -12.25 0.93
CA GLN A 8 5.28 -13.49 0.98
C GLN A 8 3.89 -13.26 1.64
N TYR A 9 3.09 -12.39 1.04
CA TYR A 9 1.81 -11.98 1.60
C TYR A 9 0.83 -13.17 1.69
N GLY A 10 0.79 -14.02 0.66
CA GLY A 10 0.00 -15.25 0.66
C GLY A 10 0.40 -16.31 1.70
N SER A 11 1.52 -16.18 2.42
CA SER A 11 1.81 -17.03 3.59
C SER A 11 0.97 -16.64 4.81
N ARG A 12 0.58 -15.36 4.90
CA ARG A 12 -0.04 -14.76 6.10
C ARG A 12 -1.52 -15.13 6.27
N PHE A 13 -2.13 -15.75 5.26
CA PHE A 13 -3.50 -16.29 5.30
C PHE A 13 -3.54 -17.83 5.45
N GLY A 14 -2.37 -18.48 5.54
CA GLY A 14 -2.21 -19.94 5.57
C GLY A 14 -1.93 -20.58 4.20
N GLU A 15 -1.25 -21.73 4.19
CA GLU A 15 -0.99 -22.50 2.95
C GLU A 15 -2.27 -23.07 2.31
N GLU A 16 -3.39 -23.14 3.05
CA GLU A 16 -4.72 -23.49 2.51
C GLU A 16 -5.22 -22.47 1.48
N VAL A 17 -5.07 -21.16 1.74
CA VAL A 17 -5.42 -20.11 0.77
C VAL A 17 -4.54 -20.18 -0.47
N LYS A 18 -3.30 -20.63 -0.29
CA LYS A 18 -2.43 -20.95 -1.42
C LYS A 18 -2.90 -22.18 -2.20
N LYS A 19 -3.69 -23.13 -1.69
CA LYS A 19 -4.31 -24.17 -2.54
C LYS A 19 -5.33 -23.55 -3.51
N ILE A 20 -6.11 -22.58 -3.04
CA ILE A 20 -7.08 -21.80 -3.85
C ILE A 20 -6.36 -21.02 -4.96
N ALA A 21 -5.11 -20.62 -4.73
CA ALA A 21 -4.25 -19.84 -5.63
C ALA A 21 -2.98 -20.60 -6.12
N ARG A 22 -3.01 -21.94 -6.14
CA ARG A 22 -1.93 -22.83 -6.65
C ARG A 22 -2.45 -24.07 -7.37
N SER A 23 -3.64 -23.99 -7.94
CA SER A 23 -3.85 -24.48 -9.30
C SER A 23 -2.99 -23.70 -10.33
N SER A 24 -2.27 -22.65 -9.89
CA SER A 24 -1.54 -21.60 -10.62
C SER A 24 -0.08 -21.31 -10.11
N LEU A 25 0.58 -22.29 -9.45
CA LEU A 25 1.99 -22.34 -8.92
C LEU A 25 3.07 -21.40 -9.56
N SER A 26 4.13 -20.84 -8.93
CA SER A 26 4.78 -20.88 -7.56
C SER A 26 5.96 -19.81 -7.49
N VAL A 27 7.03 -19.68 -6.65
CA VAL A 27 7.68 -20.36 -5.48
C VAL A 27 8.76 -19.45 -4.75
N VAL A 28 9.09 -19.71 -3.45
CA VAL A 28 10.32 -19.46 -2.57
C VAL A 28 11.15 -18.11 -2.50
N SER A 29 11.88 -17.92 -1.37
CA SER A 29 12.67 -16.74 -0.83
C SER A 29 14.15 -17.12 -0.40
N THR A 30 14.99 -16.41 0.41
CA THR A 30 14.92 -16.04 1.87
C THR A 30 16.11 -15.16 2.41
N SER A 31 15.89 -14.35 3.48
CA SER A 31 16.80 -13.86 4.58
C SER A 31 18.17 -13.15 4.31
N SER A 32 18.85 -12.45 5.24
CA SER A 32 18.72 -12.23 6.72
C SER A 32 19.43 -10.94 7.23
N ASP A 33 18.91 -10.31 8.31
CA ASP A 33 19.64 -9.68 9.45
C ASP A 33 20.56 -8.43 9.14
N VAL A 34 21.15 -7.58 10.02
CA VAL A 34 21.09 -7.09 11.45
C VAL A 34 22.15 -5.92 11.55
N GLU A 35 22.17 -4.85 12.38
CA GLU A 35 21.47 -4.40 13.62
C GLU A 35 21.26 -2.85 13.68
N LEU A 36 21.24 -2.23 14.90
CA LEU A 36 20.71 -0.90 15.26
C LEU A 36 21.76 0.06 15.88
N ALA A 37 21.88 1.32 15.44
CA ALA A 37 22.38 2.44 16.30
C ALA A 37 22.25 3.88 15.74
N SER A 38 22.44 4.13 14.43
CA SER A 38 22.51 5.49 13.84
C SER A 38 21.13 6.14 13.54
N THR A 39 20.15 5.83 14.38
CA THR A 39 18.84 5.34 13.91
C THR A 39 17.76 6.37 13.54
N LYS A 40 18.04 7.67 13.39
CA LYS A 40 16.98 8.70 13.21
C LYS A 40 16.74 9.27 11.80
N TYR A 41 17.70 9.21 10.86
CA TYR A 41 17.50 9.79 9.52
C TYR A 41 17.81 8.82 8.36
N SER A 42 18.70 7.85 8.56
CA SER A 42 18.92 6.70 7.65
C SER A 42 17.65 5.83 7.50
N ARG A 43 16.93 5.64 8.61
CA ARG A 43 15.74 4.78 8.74
C ARG A 43 14.54 5.11 7.85
N TRP A 44 14.45 6.32 7.30
CA TRP A 44 13.35 6.67 6.40
C TRP A 44 13.40 5.86 5.09
N PHE A 45 14.60 5.56 4.56
CA PHE A 45 14.75 5.02 3.20
C PHE A 45 15.64 3.78 3.07
N SER A 46 16.23 3.32 4.18
CA SER A 46 16.95 2.04 4.28
C SER A 46 16.23 1.11 5.27
N ALA A 47 15.71 -0.02 4.78
CA ALA A 47 15.36 -1.16 5.62
C ALA A 47 16.58 -2.09 5.74
N GLU A 48 17.63 -1.59 6.41
CA GLU A 48 18.89 -2.32 6.68
C GLU A 48 18.97 -2.80 8.14
N ASP A 49 18.05 -2.35 9.01
CA ASP A 49 17.69 -3.10 10.22
C ASP A 49 17.03 -4.42 9.75
N GLY A 50 17.76 -5.55 9.76
CA GLY A 50 17.26 -6.86 9.30
C GLY A 50 16.07 -7.47 10.06
N THR A 51 15.45 -6.68 10.97
CA THR A 51 14.08 -6.88 11.42
C THR A 51 13.16 -7.23 10.24
N PRO A 52 12.32 -8.27 10.32
CA PRO A 52 11.36 -8.56 9.26
C PRO A 52 10.39 -7.38 9.11
N GLU A 53 10.11 -6.98 7.87
CA GLU A 53 9.24 -5.81 7.57
C GLU A 53 7.98 -5.82 8.45
N PRO A 54 7.57 -4.68 9.07
CA PRO A 54 6.60 -4.70 10.17
C PRO A 54 5.24 -5.32 9.81
N MET A 55 4.87 -5.33 8.52
CA MET A 55 3.73 -6.06 7.95
C MET A 55 3.77 -7.60 8.17
N ALA A 56 4.88 -8.16 8.63
CA ALA A 56 5.01 -9.56 9.00
C ALA A 56 4.42 -9.85 10.39
N THR A 57 4.46 -8.88 11.31
CA THR A 57 4.00 -9.06 12.70
C THR A 57 2.49 -9.30 12.81
N SER A 58 1.71 -8.73 11.89
CA SER A 58 0.26 -8.86 11.82
C SER A 58 -0.25 -10.17 11.21
N SER A 59 0.63 -11.03 10.69
CA SER A 59 0.27 -12.40 10.28
C SER A 59 -0.40 -13.21 11.40
N ARG A 60 -0.09 -12.90 12.68
CA ARG A 60 -0.75 -13.47 13.87
C ARG A 60 -2.11 -12.85 14.20
N LYS A 61 -2.45 -11.69 13.62
CA LYS A 61 -3.75 -11.00 13.77
C LYS A 61 -4.77 -11.43 12.70
N PHE A 62 -4.30 -11.94 11.56
CA PHE A 62 -5.18 -12.27 10.43
C PHE A 62 -6.06 -13.48 10.76
N LYS A 63 -7.34 -13.40 10.42
CA LYS A 63 -8.25 -14.55 10.42
C LYS A 63 -7.84 -15.51 9.30
N THR A 64 -7.56 -16.76 9.66
CA THR A 64 -7.35 -17.85 8.71
C THR A 64 -8.57 -17.99 7.80
N ILE A 65 -8.34 -18.09 6.50
CA ILE A 65 -9.38 -18.43 5.53
C ILE A 65 -9.14 -19.87 5.09
N THR A 66 -10.17 -20.72 5.13
CA THR A 66 -10.07 -22.12 4.71
C THR A 66 -11.03 -22.40 3.55
N ALA A 67 -10.75 -23.45 2.77
CA ALA A 67 -11.57 -23.81 1.61
C ALA A 67 -13.01 -24.23 1.94
N ASN A 68 -13.31 -24.51 3.22
CA ASN A 68 -14.62 -24.97 3.69
C ASN A 68 -15.53 -23.83 4.20
N MET A 69 -15.04 -22.59 4.25
CA MET A 69 -15.81 -21.43 4.71
C MET A 69 -16.85 -21.00 3.68
N ALA A 70 -18.03 -20.57 4.14
CA ALA A 70 -19.04 -20.00 3.27
C ALA A 70 -18.56 -18.66 2.68
N LEU A 71 -19.03 -18.30 1.48
CA LEU A 71 -18.57 -17.08 0.78
C LEU A 71 -18.77 -15.79 1.59
N ALA A 72 -19.80 -15.74 2.45
CA ALA A 72 -20.03 -14.62 3.36
C ALA A 72 -18.98 -14.54 4.49
N GLU A 73 -18.51 -15.67 4.99
CA GLU A 73 -17.45 -15.76 6.02
C GLU A 73 -16.09 -15.41 5.41
N VAL A 74 -15.80 -15.89 4.20
CA VAL A 74 -14.60 -15.51 3.41
C VAL A 74 -14.59 -14.00 3.19
N ALA A 75 -15.72 -13.41 2.81
CA ALA A 75 -15.88 -11.96 2.64
C ALA A 75 -15.70 -11.19 3.96
N ALA A 76 -16.19 -11.70 5.09
CA ALA A 76 -16.00 -11.10 6.41
C ALA A 76 -14.52 -11.13 6.82
N ALA A 77 -13.88 -12.30 6.79
CA ALA A 77 -12.47 -12.49 7.14
C ALA A 77 -11.53 -11.67 6.22
N THR A 78 -11.80 -11.63 4.91
CA THR A 78 -11.01 -10.81 3.97
C THR A 78 -11.14 -9.33 4.28
N ARG A 79 -12.34 -8.82 4.56
CA ARG A 79 -12.54 -7.40 4.92
C ARG A 79 -11.78 -7.03 6.20
N GLU A 80 -11.76 -7.92 7.19
CA GLU A 80 -11.05 -7.73 8.45
C GLU A 80 -9.52 -7.78 8.26
N ASN A 81 -9.01 -8.76 7.52
CA ASN A 81 -7.59 -8.86 7.19
C ASN A 81 -7.12 -7.67 6.33
N LEU A 82 -7.96 -7.14 5.43
CA LEU A 82 -7.71 -5.89 4.71
C LEU A 82 -7.71 -4.68 5.64
N SER A 83 -8.59 -4.60 6.63
CA SER A 83 -8.54 -3.54 7.65
C SER A 83 -7.20 -3.55 8.38
N ILE A 84 -6.79 -4.71 8.93
CA ILE A 84 -5.50 -4.88 9.63
C ILE A 84 -4.33 -4.49 8.73
N LEU A 85 -4.32 -5.00 7.48
CA LEU A 85 -3.33 -4.64 6.46
C LEU A 85 -3.23 -3.13 6.22
N GLY A 86 -4.38 -2.43 6.23
CA GLY A 86 -4.44 -0.98 6.10
C GLY A 86 -3.95 -0.24 7.34
N GLU A 87 -4.11 -0.81 8.54
CA GLU A 87 -3.50 -0.27 9.77
C GLU A 87 -1.97 -0.41 9.71
N ASP A 88 -1.46 -1.61 9.45
CA ASP A 88 -0.01 -1.85 9.38
C ASP A 88 0.64 -1.03 8.24
N ALA A 89 -0.06 -0.85 7.11
CA ALA A 89 0.39 0.01 6.02
C ALA A 89 0.41 1.50 6.41
N ASN A 90 -0.61 2.00 7.14
CA ASN A 90 -0.58 3.37 7.64
C ASN A 90 0.63 3.58 8.56
N ASP A 91 0.84 2.70 9.52
CA ASP A 91 1.89 2.83 10.52
C ASP A 91 3.30 2.68 9.88
N LEU A 92 3.47 1.74 8.93
CA LEU A 92 4.70 1.57 8.14
C LEU A 92 5.06 2.84 7.36
N PHE A 93 4.14 3.39 6.56
CA PHE A 93 4.47 4.58 5.77
C PHE A 93 4.63 5.80 6.65
N ARG A 94 3.69 6.04 7.58
CA ARG A 94 3.67 7.22 8.45
C ARG A 94 4.90 7.33 9.35
N SER A 95 5.39 6.21 9.89
CA SER A 95 6.63 6.19 10.69
C SER A 95 7.90 6.50 9.89
N ARG A 96 7.86 6.37 8.56
CA ARG A 96 8.97 6.68 7.63
C ARG A 96 8.79 8.00 6.88
N LEU A 97 7.69 8.72 7.08
CA LEU A 97 7.47 10.01 6.43
C LEU A 97 8.29 11.13 7.09
N PRO A 98 8.71 12.16 6.32
CA PRO A 98 9.36 13.34 6.87
C PRO A 98 8.50 14.06 7.92
N SER A 99 9.14 14.71 8.89
CA SER A 99 8.45 15.57 9.86
C SER A 99 7.64 16.66 9.15
N GLY A 100 6.44 16.95 9.66
CA GLY A 100 5.50 17.89 9.04
C GLY A 100 4.71 17.33 7.84
N HIS A 101 4.74 16.02 7.58
CA HIS A 101 3.95 15.40 6.52
C HIS A 101 2.44 15.70 6.66
N ARG A 102 1.74 15.89 5.54
CA ARG A 102 0.28 16.16 5.53
C ARG A 102 -0.59 14.89 5.42
N MET A 103 0.02 13.70 5.43
CA MET A 103 -0.71 12.42 5.38
C MET A 103 -1.57 12.19 6.63
N ARG A 104 -2.85 11.91 6.41
CA ARG A 104 -3.84 11.53 7.42
C ARG A 104 -4.04 10.01 7.44
N ARG A 105 -4.39 9.47 8.62
CA ARG A 105 -4.84 8.08 8.76
C ARG A 105 -6.28 7.96 8.29
N THR A 106 -6.55 7.02 7.39
CA THR A 106 -7.93 6.75 6.93
C THR A 106 -8.01 5.30 6.50
N VAL A 107 -8.27 4.41 7.46
CA VAL A 107 -8.38 2.97 7.23
C VAL A 107 -9.81 2.63 6.82
N ARG A 108 -10.02 2.16 5.59
CA ARG A 108 -11.32 1.69 5.07
C ARG A 108 -11.12 0.54 4.09
N SER A 109 -11.54 -0.66 4.47
CA SER A 109 -11.48 -1.86 3.63
C SER A 109 -12.71 -2.00 2.73
N SER A 110 -12.50 -2.52 1.52
CA SER A 110 -13.55 -2.84 0.54
C SER A 110 -13.18 -4.12 -0.21
N LEU A 111 -14.17 -4.91 -0.58
CA LEU A 111 -13.99 -6.14 -1.35
C LEU A 111 -14.14 -5.87 -2.84
N LEU A 112 -13.53 -6.73 -3.66
CA LEU A 112 -13.69 -6.70 -5.10
C LEU A 112 -15.03 -7.36 -5.49
N PRO A 113 -15.90 -6.72 -6.31
CA PRO A 113 -17.17 -7.31 -6.73
C PRO A 113 -16.99 -8.70 -7.36
N GLY A 114 -17.77 -9.67 -6.88
CA GLY A 114 -17.73 -11.06 -7.36
C GLY A 114 -16.52 -11.90 -6.91
N ILE A 115 -15.54 -11.34 -6.19
CA ILE A 115 -14.36 -12.09 -5.73
C ILE A 115 -14.14 -11.84 -4.22
N PRO A 116 -14.82 -12.60 -3.33
CA PRO A 116 -14.91 -12.28 -1.90
C PRO A 116 -13.59 -12.39 -1.13
N HIS A 117 -12.59 -13.09 -1.69
CA HIS A 117 -11.25 -13.20 -1.11
C HIS A 117 -10.29 -12.08 -1.54
N LEU A 118 -10.67 -11.23 -2.51
CA LEU A 118 -9.88 -10.10 -2.98
C LEU A 118 -10.50 -8.75 -2.62
N GLY A 119 -9.66 -7.72 -2.52
CA GLY A 119 -10.08 -6.36 -2.22
C GLY A 119 -8.92 -5.43 -1.91
N THR A 120 -9.27 -4.28 -1.35
CA THR A 120 -8.35 -3.21 -0.99
C THR A 120 -8.65 -2.64 0.39
N CYS A 121 -7.65 -1.98 0.98
CA CYS A 121 -7.85 -1.04 2.06
C CYS A 121 -7.25 0.31 1.68
N LYS A 122 -8.07 1.37 1.71
CA LYS A 122 -7.54 2.72 1.88
C LYS A 122 -6.84 2.74 3.24
N PHE A 123 -5.60 3.22 3.31
CA PHE A 123 -4.88 3.38 4.56
C PHE A 123 -4.61 4.85 4.92
N GLY A 124 -4.65 5.76 3.94
CA GLY A 124 -4.46 7.18 4.19
C GLY A 124 -4.87 8.09 3.06
N GLU A 125 -4.67 9.38 3.28
CA GLU A 125 -4.94 10.44 2.30
C GLU A 125 -4.10 11.69 2.57
N VAL A 126 -3.96 12.53 1.56
CA VAL A 126 -3.43 13.90 1.66
C VAL A 126 -4.38 14.83 0.91
N VAL A 127 -4.84 15.89 1.57
CA VAL A 127 -5.45 17.04 0.87
C VAL A 127 -4.32 17.77 0.16
N THR A 128 -4.24 17.63 -1.16
CA THR A 128 -3.19 18.25 -1.99
C THR A 128 -3.56 19.67 -2.38
N ASP A 129 -4.85 19.98 -2.50
CA ASP A 129 -5.34 21.27 -2.96
C ASP A 129 -6.64 21.71 -2.25
N ARG A 130 -6.94 23.01 -2.30
CA ARG A 130 -8.17 23.62 -1.75
C ARG A 130 -8.69 24.69 -2.72
N GLY A 131 -9.56 24.26 -3.64
CA GLY A 131 -10.34 25.19 -4.46
C GLY A 131 -11.47 25.84 -3.65
N GLN A 132 -12.23 26.74 -4.27
CA GLN A 132 -13.42 27.29 -3.63
C GLN A 132 -14.53 26.23 -3.48
N ASP A 133 -14.72 25.38 -4.50
CA ASP A 133 -15.87 24.46 -4.57
C ASP A 133 -15.57 23.00 -4.18
N GLY A 134 -14.31 22.68 -3.92
CA GLY A 134 -13.90 21.33 -3.52
C GLY A 134 -12.42 21.21 -3.18
N TYR A 135 -12.03 19.99 -2.82
CA TYR A 135 -10.66 19.64 -2.43
C TYR A 135 -10.11 18.56 -3.37
N ALA A 136 -8.87 18.73 -3.85
CA ALA A 136 -8.15 17.64 -4.51
C ALA A 136 -7.45 16.80 -3.44
N VAL A 137 -7.70 15.49 -3.43
CA VAL A 137 -7.23 14.58 -2.39
C VAL A 137 -6.51 13.39 -3.03
N THR A 138 -5.22 13.22 -2.73
CA THR A 138 -4.52 11.97 -3.05
C THR A 138 -4.87 10.94 -1.99
N GLN A 139 -5.64 9.92 -2.35
CA GLN A 139 -6.01 8.80 -1.49
C GLN A 139 -5.07 7.61 -1.74
N MET A 140 -4.69 6.90 -0.67
CA MET A 140 -3.60 5.91 -0.68
C MET A 140 -4.11 4.55 -0.21
N PHE A 141 -3.81 3.52 -1.00
CA PHE A 141 -4.43 2.20 -0.91
C PHE A 141 -3.40 1.06 -1.00
N ILE A 142 -3.74 -0.05 -0.35
CA ILE A 142 -3.11 -1.36 -0.54
C ILE A 142 -4.16 -2.37 -1.02
N ALA A 143 -3.82 -3.20 -1.99
CA ALA A 143 -4.63 -4.33 -2.45
C ALA A 143 -3.95 -5.66 -2.06
N ASN A 144 -4.77 -6.70 -1.85
CA ASN A 144 -4.29 -8.08 -1.70
C ASN A 144 -4.26 -8.84 -3.05
N PHE A 145 -4.31 -8.11 -4.16
CA PHE A 145 -4.17 -8.59 -5.52
C PHE A 145 -3.18 -7.70 -6.30
N ASP A 146 -2.86 -8.10 -7.53
CA ASP A 146 -2.10 -7.32 -8.49
C ASP A 146 -2.98 -7.03 -9.71
N GLY A 147 -2.86 -5.85 -10.31
CA GLY A 147 -3.83 -5.41 -11.32
C GLY A 147 -3.59 -4.03 -11.90
N ASP A 148 -4.36 -3.73 -12.95
CA ASP A 148 -4.48 -2.39 -13.50
C ASP A 148 -5.66 -1.63 -12.88
N LEU A 149 -5.61 -0.31 -13.04
CA LEU A 149 -6.62 0.63 -12.57
C LEU A 149 -7.18 1.37 -13.77
N ASP A 150 -8.49 1.58 -13.82
CA ASP A 150 -9.15 2.33 -14.90
C ASP A 150 -10.05 3.44 -14.32
N THR A 151 -9.59 4.69 -14.45
CA THR A 151 -10.28 5.86 -13.92
C THR A 151 -11.34 6.43 -14.87
N SER A 152 -11.61 5.78 -16.01
CA SER A 152 -12.57 6.23 -17.03
C SER A 152 -14.03 6.15 -16.57
N ASP A 153 -14.90 6.98 -17.14
CA ASP A 153 -16.31 7.01 -16.76
C ASP A 153 -17.03 5.71 -17.15
N GLY A 154 -17.79 5.13 -16.21
CA GLY A 154 -18.47 3.84 -16.40
C GLY A 154 -17.55 2.61 -16.39
N ALA A 155 -16.23 2.76 -16.26
CA ALA A 155 -15.30 1.64 -16.24
C ALA A 155 -15.30 0.89 -14.90
N GLY A 156 -14.99 -0.40 -14.95
CA GLY A 156 -14.64 -1.16 -13.76
C GLY A 156 -13.26 -0.73 -13.25
N PHE A 157 -13.22 0.05 -12.17
CA PHE A 157 -11.99 0.70 -11.67
C PHE A 157 -10.82 -0.27 -11.38
N TYR A 158 -11.11 -1.54 -11.05
CA TYR A 158 -10.10 -2.58 -10.85
C TYR A 158 -10.10 -3.58 -12.00
N LYS A 159 -8.92 -3.84 -12.56
CA LYS A 159 -8.67 -4.90 -13.55
C LYS A 159 -7.58 -5.85 -13.01
N PRO A 160 -7.91 -6.82 -12.14
CA PRO A 160 -6.92 -7.75 -11.60
C PRO A 160 -6.26 -8.58 -12.71
N ILE A 161 -4.93 -8.73 -12.63
CA ILE A 161 -4.16 -9.53 -13.59
C ILE A 161 -4.37 -11.04 -13.36
N SER A 162 -4.66 -11.44 -12.12
CA SER A 162 -5.15 -12.79 -11.81
C SER A 162 -6.12 -12.79 -10.62
N ARG A 163 -6.65 -13.96 -10.27
CA ARG A 163 -7.50 -14.17 -9.08
C ARG A 163 -6.72 -14.62 -7.85
N ASP A 164 -5.39 -14.67 -7.95
CA ASP A 164 -4.49 -15.12 -6.88
C ASP A 164 -4.19 -13.98 -5.89
N PHE A 165 -3.65 -14.33 -4.72
CA PHE A 165 -3.20 -13.34 -3.74
C PHE A 165 -1.91 -12.65 -4.20
N GLY A 166 -2.04 -11.37 -4.55
CA GLY A 166 -0.94 -10.46 -4.85
C GLY A 166 -0.68 -9.48 -3.70
N GLN A 167 0.09 -8.44 -4.01
CA GLN A 167 0.14 -7.23 -3.19
C GLN A 167 0.54 -6.06 -4.09
N MET A 168 -0.25 -5.00 -4.06
CA MET A 168 -0.02 -3.75 -4.79
C MET A 168 -0.35 -2.56 -3.90
N PHE A 169 0.50 -1.53 -3.94
CA PHE A 169 0.23 -0.20 -3.41
C PHE A 169 -0.13 0.73 -4.56
N TYR A 170 -1.15 1.57 -4.36
CA TYR A 170 -1.50 2.59 -5.33
C TYR A 170 -2.02 3.85 -4.66
N GLY A 171 -1.92 4.96 -5.39
CA GLY A 171 -2.54 6.23 -5.04
C GLY A 171 -3.40 6.72 -6.17
N VAL A 172 -4.52 7.37 -5.86
CA VAL A 172 -5.38 8.05 -6.83
C VAL A 172 -5.69 9.47 -6.36
N HIS A 173 -5.72 10.39 -7.31
CA HIS A 173 -6.21 11.75 -7.11
C HIS A 173 -7.72 11.76 -7.30
N ILE A 174 -8.44 12.20 -6.28
CA ILE A 174 -9.91 12.26 -6.25
C ILE A 174 -10.31 13.70 -5.92
N ILE A 175 -11.24 14.25 -6.70
CA ILE A 175 -11.92 15.50 -6.39
C ILE A 175 -13.04 15.16 -5.40
N VAL A 176 -13.10 15.88 -4.28
CA VAL A 176 -14.23 15.82 -3.34
C VAL A 176 -14.87 17.20 -3.20
N ASP A 177 -16.18 17.24 -2.94
CA ASP A 177 -16.90 18.48 -2.67
C ASP A 177 -16.54 19.09 -1.28
N ARG A 178 -17.17 20.23 -0.95
CA ARG A 178 -17.00 20.90 0.35
C ARG A 178 -17.42 20.04 1.56
N PHE A 179 -18.23 19.00 1.35
CA PHE A 179 -18.73 18.07 2.39
C PHE A 179 -17.90 16.77 2.48
N GLY A 180 -16.98 16.53 1.54
CA GLY A 180 -16.13 15.34 1.46
C GLY A 180 -16.69 14.20 0.60
N ASN A 181 -17.76 14.42 -0.16
CA ASN A 181 -18.29 13.45 -1.11
C ASN A 181 -17.39 13.37 -2.36
N PRO A 182 -17.06 12.19 -2.89
CA PRO A 182 -16.27 12.07 -4.12
C PRO A 182 -17.08 12.52 -5.34
N LEU A 183 -16.54 13.49 -6.08
CA LEU A 183 -17.10 13.97 -7.35
C LEU A 183 -16.52 13.20 -8.55
N GLY A 184 -15.31 12.66 -8.43
CA GLY A 184 -14.66 11.86 -9.48
C GLY A 184 -13.15 11.77 -9.30
N PHE A 185 -12.47 11.13 -10.25
CA PHE A 185 -11.01 11.15 -10.33
C PHE A 185 -10.51 12.48 -10.91
N ASP A 186 -9.47 13.06 -10.32
CA ASP A 186 -8.78 14.23 -10.89
C ASP A 186 -7.86 13.74 -12.03
N ARG A 187 -8.44 13.51 -13.21
CA ARG A 187 -7.71 12.98 -14.38
C ARG A 187 -6.61 13.92 -14.89
N GLY A 188 -6.60 15.19 -14.46
CA GLY A 188 -5.56 16.16 -14.78
C GLY A 188 -4.27 16.01 -13.96
N ARG A 189 -4.23 15.12 -12.97
CA ARG A 189 -3.03 14.83 -12.15
C ARG A 189 -2.57 13.39 -12.32
N GLY A 190 -1.25 13.18 -12.35
CA GLY A 190 -0.66 11.85 -12.52
C GLY A 190 -1.01 11.22 -13.87
N GLU A 191 -1.11 9.89 -13.90
CA GLU A 191 -1.52 9.13 -15.09
C GLU A 191 -3.04 8.95 -15.07
N ASN A 192 -3.78 9.85 -15.73
CA ASN A 192 -5.26 9.88 -15.75
C ASN A 192 -5.90 9.84 -14.33
N GLY A 193 -5.29 10.49 -13.33
CA GLY A 193 -5.74 10.46 -11.94
C GLY A 193 -5.12 9.36 -11.08
N ILE A 194 -4.29 8.48 -11.65
CA ILE A 194 -3.45 7.54 -10.89
C ILE A 194 -2.19 8.29 -10.45
N ALA A 195 -2.01 8.45 -9.14
CA ALA A 195 -0.86 9.12 -8.54
C ALA A 195 0.40 8.24 -8.54
N PHE A 196 0.21 6.93 -8.32
CA PHE A 196 1.24 5.89 -8.46
C PHE A 196 0.58 4.49 -8.43
N LYS A 197 1.26 3.50 -9.00
CA LYS A 197 0.90 2.07 -8.94
C LYS A 197 2.19 1.24 -8.84
N THR A 198 2.38 0.47 -7.77
CA THR A 198 3.64 -0.24 -7.52
C THR A 198 3.50 -1.41 -6.55
N ARG A 199 4.34 -2.43 -6.73
CA ARG A 199 4.51 -3.54 -5.77
C ARG A 199 5.71 -3.33 -4.83
N ASP A 200 6.56 -2.37 -5.17
CA ASP A 200 7.76 -1.97 -4.42
C ASP A 200 7.39 -0.94 -3.33
N VAL A 201 7.59 -1.33 -2.06
CA VAL A 201 7.34 -0.52 -0.86
C VAL A 201 8.16 0.78 -0.86
N THR A 202 9.38 0.76 -1.39
CA THR A 202 10.27 1.92 -1.44
C THR A 202 9.72 2.96 -2.41
N LYS A 203 9.29 2.52 -3.61
CA LYS A 203 8.61 3.40 -4.57
C LYS A 203 7.31 3.97 -3.99
N ALA A 204 6.49 3.14 -3.35
CA ALA A 204 5.26 3.59 -2.69
C ALA A 204 5.57 4.68 -1.63
N LEU A 205 6.58 4.46 -0.79
CA LEU A 205 6.99 5.43 0.23
C LEU A 205 7.44 6.75 -0.38
N TYR A 206 8.26 6.74 -1.44
CA TYR A 206 8.67 7.98 -2.13
C TYR A 206 7.47 8.72 -2.75
N SER A 207 6.52 8.02 -3.37
CA SER A 207 5.30 8.63 -3.91
C SER A 207 4.41 9.23 -2.81
N ILE A 208 4.25 8.54 -1.67
CA ILE A 208 3.47 9.01 -0.51
C ILE A 208 4.19 10.19 0.18
N ALA A 209 5.52 10.15 0.29
CA ALA A 209 6.33 11.26 0.80
C ALA A 209 6.25 12.49 -0.11
N SER A 210 6.29 12.29 -1.44
CA SER A 210 6.11 13.38 -2.40
C SER A 210 4.73 14.02 -2.26
N ALA A 211 3.65 13.24 -2.32
CA ALA A 211 2.29 13.74 -2.15
C ALA A 211 2.08 14.47 -0.80
N SER A 212 2.58 13.90 0.30
CA SER A 212 2.37 14.42 1.66
C SER A 212 3.21 15.66 2.00
N THR A 213 4.37 15.84 1.38
CA THR A 213 5.25 17.01 1.62
C THR A 213 5.17 18.08 0.53
N GLY A 214 4.74 17.73 -0.69
CA GLY A 214 4.81 18.61 -1.86
C GLY A 214 6.19 18.68 -2.53
N LEU A 215 7.15 17.85 -2.09
CA LEU A 215 8.49 17.75 -2.70
C LEU A 215 8.48 16.77 -3.87
N SER A 216 9.36 16.97 -4.85
CA SER A 216 9.57 15.98 -5.91
C SER A 216 10.28 14.72 -5.37
N ILE A 217 10.18 13.60 -6.09
CA ILE A 217 10.82 12.34 -5.69
C ILE A 217 12.35 12.48 -5.70
N GLU A 218 12.89 13.22 -6.67
CA GLU A 218 14.33 13.50 -6.84
C GLU A 218 14.85 14.33 -5.65
N ALA A 219 14.08 15.32 -5.21
CA ALA A 219 14.41 16.14 -4.04
C ALA A 219 14.40 15.31 -2.74
N LEU A 220 13.50 14.32 -2.62
CA LEU A 220 13.45 13.39 -1.49
C LEU A 220 14.62 12.39 -1.52
N VAL A 221 14.93 11.82 -2.68
CA VAL A 221 16.10 10.92 -2.89
C VAL A 221 17.41 11.66 -2.61
N GLY A 222 17.56 12.91 -3.06
CA GLY A 222 18.71 13.74 -2.77
C GLY A 222 18.90 14.03 -1.28
N ARG A 223 17.82 14.34 -0.56
CA ARG A 223 17.83 14.49 0.90
C ARG A 223 18.23 13.19 1.60
N ALA A 224 17.69 12.05 1.17
CA ALA A 224 18.04 10.73 1.70
C ALA A 224 19.52 10.38 1.49
N ALA A 225 20.07 10.65 0.31
CA ALA A 225 21.48 10.41 -0.01
C ALA A 225 22.42 11.28 0.83
N THR A 226 22.10 12.56 1.04
CA THR A 226 22.87 13.46 1.89
C THR A 226 22.81 13.03 3.37
N ALA A 227 21.63 12.64 3.87
CA ALA A 227 21.48 12.12 5.23
C ALA A 227 22.30 10.84 5.47
N ARG A 228 22.31 9.90 4.51
CA ARG A 228 23.17 8.71 4.55
C ARG A 228 24.66 9.07 4.61
N LYS A 229 25.13 10.00 3.77
CA LYS A 229 26.53 10.46 3.77
C LYS A 229 26.94 11.17 5.07
N ALA A 230 26.00 11.82 5.75
CA ALA A 230 26.23 12.47 7.04
C ALA A 230 26.24 11.47 8.22
N ALA A 231 25.53 10.34 8.10
CA ALA A 231 25.50 9.28 9.12
C ALA A 231 26.58 8.18 8.93
N ALA A 232 27.41 8.32 7.90
CA ALA A 232 28.57 7.45 7.59
C ALA A 232 29.91 8.19 7.78
N ARG A 233 29.92 9.16 8.70
CA ARG A 233 31.05 10.00 9.12
C ARG A 233 31.02 10.14 10.64
#